data_AF-X1NT64-F1
#
_entry.id   AF-X1NT64-F1
#
_cell.length_a   1.000
_cell.length_b   1.000
_cell.length_c   1.000
_cell.angle_alpha   90.00
_cell.angle_beta   90.00
_cell.angle_gamma   90.00
#
_symmetry.space_group_name_H-M   'P 1'
#
loop_
_entity.id
_entity.type
_entity.pdbx_description
1 polymer ?
#
loop_
_entity_poly.entity_id
_entity_poly.type
_entity_poly.pdbx_seq_one_letter_code
_entity_poly.pdbx_strand_id
1 'polypeptide(L)'
;PDEKLPNDYRVLPENQDTPLSKVTKLAIRKIQHLQFIAMELSGLINQETKYKAVKIDASVGPEDLAEQMRSQINVTPKQQFGLKKDASALALWKKTIEDIGILVFQMSVPVEEIRGFSLIETNQPVITINIKDSIRARIFSLFHEYCHILLNDAGFCDLGDFLEIPIF
;
A
#
# COMPACT_ATOMS: atom_id res chain seq x y z
N PRO A 1 9.13 -15.64 -16.14
CA PRO A 1 8.52 -15.96 -14.83
C PRO A 1 7.00 -15.91 -14.97
N ASP A 2 6.30 -16.97 -14.54
CA ASP A 2 4.85 -17.05 -14.62
C ASP A 2 4.18 -15.85 -13.93
N GLU A 3 3.16 -15.35 -14.61
CA GLU A 3 2.48 -14.08 -14.41
C GLU A 3 1.56 -14.14 -13.19
N LYS A 4 1.95 -13.48 -12.10
CA LYS A 4 1.04 -13.19 -10.98
C LYS A 4 0.71 -11.70 -11.02
N LEU A 5 -0.56 -11.39 -11.32
CA LEU A 5 -1.12 -10.09 -10.99
C LEU A 5 -1.12 -9.94 -9.46
N PRO A 6 -1.10 -8.71 -8.91
CA PRO A 6 -1.38 -8.51 -7.50
C PRO A 6 -2.65 -9.27 -7.13
N ASN A 7 -2.62 -10.03 -6.03
CA ASN A 7 -3.79 -10.79 -5.60
C ASN A 7 -4.97 -9.88 -5.25
N ASP A 8 -4.68 -8.62 -4.88
CA ASP A 8 -5.66 -7.58 -4.61
C ASP A 8 -5.17 -6.23 -5.17
N TYR A 9 -6.10 -5.42 -5.65
CA TYR A 9 -5.88 -4.05 -6.07
C TYR A 9 -7.17 -3.25 -5.92
N ARG A 10 -7.06 -2.02 -5.44
CA ARG A 10 -8.22 -1.17 -5.20
C ARG A 10 -8.85 -0.72 -6.51
N VAL A 11 -10.09 -1.15 -6.74
CA VAL A 11 -10.97 -0.76 -7.86
C VAL A 11 -12.28 -0.17 -7.31
N LEU A 12 -13.02 0.59 -8.11
CA LEU A 12 -14.42 0.87 -7.78
C LEU A 12 -15.25 -0.42 -7.92
N PRO A 13 -16.29 -0.63 -7.07
CA PRO A 13 -17.10 -1.86 -7.11
C PRO A 13 -17.68 -2.17 -8.50
N GLU A 14 -18.08 -1.13 -9.22
CA GLU A 14 -18.64 -1.21 -10.58
C GLU A 14 -17.67 -1.75 -11.66
N ASN A 15 -16.37 -1.78 -11.38
CA ASN A 15 -15.35 -2.16 -12.36
C ASN A 15 -14.54 -3.42 -11.97
N GLN A 16 -14.91 -4.15 -10.90
CA GLN A 16 -14.17 -5.32 -10.43
C GLN A 16 -13.98 -6.40 -11.51
N ASP A 17 -14.97 -6.59 -12.39
CA ASP A 17 -14.93 -7.59 -13.47
C ASP A 17 -14.31 -7.07 -14.78
N THR A 18 -13.83 -5.82 -14.81
CA THR A 18 -13.34 -5.22 -16.06
C THR A 18 -11.89 -5.66 -16.35
N PRO A 19 -11.60 -6.24 -17.52
CA PRO A 19 -10.24 -6.66 -17.85
C PRO A 19 -9.26 -5.48 -17.89
N LEU A 20 -8.12 -5.61 -17.20
CA LEU A 20 -7.07 -4.60 -17.21
C LEU A 20 -6.52 -4.36 -18.63
N SER A 21 -6.33 -3.09 -18.98
CA SER A 21 -5.73 -2.71 -20.25
C SER A 21 -4.25 -3.11 -20.34
N LYS A 22 -3.71 -3.16 -21.57
CA LYS A 22 -2.29 -3.44 -21.79
C LYS A 22 -1.38 -2.42 -21.09
N VAL A 23 -1.81 -1.15 -21.03
CA VAL A 23 -1.07 -0.07 -20.36
C VAL A 23 -1.00 -0.32 -18.86
N THR A 24 -2.11 -0.73 -18.24
CA THR A 24 -2.16 -1.05 -16.82
C THR A 24 -1.34 -2.28 -16.48
N LYS A 25 -1.45 -3.35 -17.26
CA LYS A 25 -0.59 -4.55 -17.11
C LYS A 25 0.90 -4.20 -17.22
N LEU A 26 1.27 -3.32 -18.15
CA LEU A 26 2.66 -2.86 -18.28
C LEU A 26 3.11 -2.03 -17.07
N ALA A 27 2.23 -1.18 -16.52
CA ALA A 27 2.51 -0.42 -15.30
C ALA A 27 2.76 -1.34 -14.11
N ILE A 28 1.92 -2.37 -13.91
CA ILE A 28 2.12 -3.39 -12.85
C ILE A 28 3.48 -4.08 -13.02
N ARG A 29 3.81 -4.55 -14.22
CA ARG A 29 5.10 -5.20 -14.51
C ARG A 29 6.29 -4.30 -14.19
N LYS A 30 6.17 -3.00 -14.49
CA LYS A 30 7.19 -2.02 -14.14
C LYS A 30 7.36 -1.90 -12.62
N ILE A 31 6.27 -1.89 -11.87
CA ILE A 31 6.31 -1.85 -10.39
C ILE A 31 6.95 -3.11 -9.82
N GLN A 32 6.57 -4.30 -10.29
CA GLN A 32 7.19 -5.58 -9.88
C GLN A 32 8.69 -5.59 -10.16
N HIS A 33 9.10 -5.10 -11.33
CA HIS A 33 10.51 -4.99 -11.67
C HIS A 33 11.27 -4.00 -10.77
N LEU A 34 10.66 -2.87 -10.41
CA LEU A 34 11.26 -1.91 -9.47
C LEU A 34 11.37 -2.47 -8.05
N GLN A 35 10.39 -3.24 -7.58
CA GLN A 35 10.47 -3.96 -6.31
C GLN A 35 11.66 -4.93 -6.31
N PHE A 36 11.80 -5.72 -7.38
CA PHE A 36 12.90 -6.65 -7.54
C PHE A 36 14.27 -5.94 -7.49
N ILE A 37 14.43 -4.86 -8.27
CA ILE A 37 15.67 -4.07 -8.24
C ILE A 37 15.94 -3.51 -6.85
N ALA A 38 14.93 -2.97 -6.17
CA ALA A 38 15.11 -2.41 -4.84
C ALA A 38 15.55 -3.49 -3.83
N MET A 39 14.97 -4.68 -3.90
CA MET A 39 15.36 -5.83 -3.09
C MET A 39 16.81 -6.25 -3.37
N GLU A 40 17.21 -6.38 -4.64
CA GLU A 40 18.58 -6.73 -5.02
C GLU A 40 19.58 -5.69 -4.51
N LEU A 41 19.29 -4.40 -4.69
CA LEU A 41 20.15 -3.31 -4.24
C LEU A 41 20.32 -3.31 -2.72
N SER A 42 19.23 -3.50 -1.97
CA SER A 42 19.27 -3.61 -0.50
C SER A 42 20.19 -4.75 -0.03
N GLY A 43 20.10 -5.91 -0.70
CA GLY A 43 20.99 -7.05 -0.44
C GLY A 43 22.46 -6.77 -0.71
N LEU A 44 22.77 -6.04 -1.79
CA LEU A 44 24.15 -5.70 -2.15
C LEU A 44 24.81 -4.73 -1.17
N ILE A 45 24.05 -3.81 -0.58
CA ILE A 45 24.59 -2.79 0.34
C ILE A 45 24.58 -3.22 1.81
N ASN A 46 24.26 -4.49 2.09
CA ASN A 46 24.06 -5.03 3.45
C ASN A 46 23.11 -4.16 4.30
N GLN A 47 22.18 -3.45 3.67
CA GLN A 47 21.08 -2.80 4.37
C GLN A 47 19.93 -3.78 4.35
N GLU A 48 19.75 -4.48 5.47
CA GLU A 48 18.49 -5.17 5.70
C GLU A 48 17.34 -4.18 5.54
N THR A 49 16.28 -4.63 4.86
CA THR A 49 15.07 -3.84 4.70
C THR A 49 14.60 -3.39 6.08
N LYS A 50 14.41 -2.08 6.26
CA LYS A 50 13.92 -1.52 7.54
C LYS A 50 12.55 -2.06 7.94
N TYR A 51 11.83 -2.63 6.97
CA TYR A 51 10.57 -3.28 7.20
C TYR A 51 10.76 -4.46 8.14
N LYS A 52 10.24 -4.31 9.36
CA LYS A 52 10.06 -5.40 10.29
C LYS A 52 8.59 -5.73 10.28
N ALA A 53 8.26 -6.92 9.78
CA ALA A 53 6.91 -7.45 9.83
C ALA A 53 6.35 -7.26 11.24
N VAL A 54 5.30 -6.47 11.35
CA VAL A 54 4.63 -6.24 12.62
C VAL A 54 3.78 -7.47 12.85
N LYS A 55 4.09 -8.22 13.92
CA LYS A 55 3.17 -9.24 14.40
C LYS A 55 1.97 -8.54 15.00
N ILE A 56 0.93 -8.37 14.20
CA ILE A 56 -0.38 -7.98 14.68
C ILE A 56 -1.06 -9.23 15.19
N ASP A 57 -1.64 -9.13 16.38
CA ASP A 57 -2.48 -10.17 16.93
C ASP A 57 -3.86 -10.06 16.28
N ALA A 58 -4.23 -11.10 15.53
CA ALA A 58 -5.49 -11.22 14.82
C ALA A 58 -6.74 -11.17 15.74
N SER A 59 -6.56 -11.33 17.05
CA SER A 59 -7.65 -11.25 18.04
C SER A 59 -7.97 -9.81 18.49
N VAL A 60 -7.20 -8.83 18.03
CA VAL A 60 -7.32 -7.42 18.40
C VAL A 60 -8.40 -6.73 17.55
N GLY A 61 -9.24 -5.92 18.18
CA GLY A 61 -10.29 -5.18 17.47
C GLY A 61 -9.74 -4.11 16.51
N PRO A 62 -10.53 -3.64 15.53
CA PRO A 62 -10.10 -2.64 14.55
C PRO A 62 -9.58 -1.33 15.16
N GLU A 63 -10.18 -0.87 16.26
CA GLU A 63 -9.81 0.34 16.97
C GLU A 63 -8.42 0.20 17.61
N ASP A 64 -8.19 -0.90 18.32
CA ASP A 64 -6.91 -1.20 18.96
C ASP A 64 -5.80 -1.39 17.91
N LEU A 65 -6.12 -2.03 16.77
CA LEU A 65 -5.21 -2.14 15.64
C LEU A 65 -4.85 -0.77 15.08
N ALA A 66 -5.84 0.12 14.91
CA ALA A 66 -5.60 1.48 14.45
C ALA A 66 -4.71 2.27 15.42
N GLU A 67 -4.87 2.10 16.74
CA GLU A 67 -3.98 2.70 17.74
C GLU A 67 -2.54 2.16 17.65
N GLN A 68 -2.37 0.85 17.51
CA GLN A 68 -1.07 0.23 17.31
C GLN A 68 -0.38 0.77 16.06
N MET A 69 -1.09 0.80 14.92
CA MET A 69 -0.61 1.41 13.68
C MET A 69 -0.22 2.87 13.88
N ARG A 70 -1.06 3.64 14.59
CA ARG A 70 -0.81 5.05 14.88
C ARG A 70 0.46 5.26 15.70
N SER A 71 0.75 4.35 16.64
CA SER A 71 1.96 4.39 17.47
C SER A 71 3.25 4.14 16.69
N GLN A 72 3.17 3.39 15.59
CA GLN A 72 4.32 3.05 14.75
C GLN A 72 4.71 4.19 13.82
N ILE A 73 3.74 5.00 13.43
CA ILE A 73 3.97 6.16 12.58
C ILE A 73 4.24 7.40 13.44
N ASN A 74 5.45 7.94 13.33
CA ASN A 74 5.90 9.10 14.13
C ASN A 74 5.33 10.44 13.62
N VAL A 75 4.00 10.55 13.56
CA VAL A 75 3.27 11.75 13.14
C VAL A 75 2.30 12.15 14.25
N THR A 76 2.53 13.27 14.92
CA THR A 76 1.64 13.76 15.98
C THR A 76 0.31 14.31 15.43
N PRO A 77 -0.78 14.33 16.22
CA PRO A 77 -2.02 15.01 15.84
C PRO A 77 -1.79 16.48 15.47
N LYS A 78 -0.90 17.18 16.19
CA LYS A 78 -0.53 18.57 15.89
C LYS A 78 0.08 18.73 14.49
N GLN A 79 0.97 17.82 14.09
CA GLN A 79 1.53 17.81 12.73
C GLN A 79 0.45 17.53 11.70
N GLN A 80 -0.42 16.55 11.94
CA GLN A 80 -1.53 16.18 11.05
C GLN A 80 -2.51 17.35 10.84
N PHE A 81 -3.02 17.96 11.91
CA PHE A 81 -3.95 19.09 11.83
C PHE A 81 -3.30 20.40 11.38
N GLY A 82 -1.97 20.50 11.45
CA GLY A 82 -1.22 21.65 10.93
C GLY A 82 -1.08 21.68 9.41
N LEU A 83 -1.38 20.58 8.71
CA LEU A 83 -1.27 20.48 7.26
C LEU A 83 -2.43 21.18 6.56
N LYS A 84 -2.15 22.31 5.93
CA LYS A 84 -3.17 23.12 5.23
C LYS A 84 -3.46 22.68 3.79
N LYS A 85 -2.56 21.90 3.19
CA LYS A 85 -2.64 21.48 1.78
C LYS A 85 -2.63 19.96 1.70
N ASP A 86 -3.59 19.40 0.98
CA ASP A 86 -3.68 17.94 0.75
C ASP A 86 -2.38 17.38 0.15
N ALA A 87 -1.72 18.12 -0.75
CA ALA A 87 -0.43 17.71 -1.33
C ALA A 87 0.67 17.57 -0.28
N SER A 88 0.72 18.49 0.70
CA SER A 88 1.65 18.41 1.83
C SER A 88 1.33 17.24 2.75
N ALA A 89 0.05 16.94 2.94
CA ALA A 89 -0.39 15.77 3.70
C ALA A 89 0.04 14.47 3.02
N LEU A 90 -0.22 14.33 1.71
CA LEU A 90 0.20 13.16 0.96
C LEU A 90 1.73 12.97 0.99
N ALA A 91 2.50 14.06 0.84
CA ALA A 91 3.95 13.99 0.92
C ALA A 91 4.45 13.53 2.30
N LEU A 92 3.83 14.02 3.37
CA LEU A 92 4.14 13.56 4.73
C LEU A 92 3.84 12.07 4.88
N TRP A 93 2.63 11.63 4.51
CA TRP A 93 2.22 10.24 4.70
C TRP A 93 3.05 9.26 3.90
N LYS A 94 3.36 9.58 2.65
CA LYS A 94 4.31 8.80 1.84
C LYS A 94 5.64 8.61 2.56
N LYS A 95 6.23 9.71 3.02
CA LYS A 95 7.52 9.68 3.72
C LYS A 95 7.45 8.84 4.98
N THR A 96 6.39 8.99 5.77
CA THR A 96 6.19 8.21 7.00
C THR A 96 6.13 6.70 6.74
N ILE A 97 5.46 6.28 5.66
CA ILE A 97 5.40 4.86 5.25
C ILE A 97 6.75 4.39 4.69
N GLU A 98 7.46 5.23 3.94
CA GLU A 98 8.81 4.93 3.45
C GLU A 98 9.84 4.81 4.59
N ASP A 99 9.73 5.63 5.64
CA ASP A 99 10.63 5.63 6.79
C ASP A 99 10.55 4.32 7.60
N ILE A 100 9.40 3.61 7.57
CA ILE A 100 9.22 2.28 8.17
C ILE A 100 9.63 1.12 7.24
N GLY A 101 10.14 1.43 6.04
CA GLY A 101 10.72 0.45 5.12
C GLY A 101 9.79 -0.07 4.02
N ILE A 102 8.60 0.50 3.85
CA ILE A 102 7.67 0.18 2.76
C ILE A 102 7.84 1.19 1.63
N LEU A 103 8.18 0.74 0.42
CA LEU A 103 8.39 1.66 -0.70
C LEU A 103 7.05 2.17 -1.25
N VAL A 104 6.95 3.47 -1.55
CA VAL A 104 5.73 4.05 -2.11
C VAL A 104 5.94 4.52 -3.55
N PHE A 105 5.46 3.73 -4.50
CA PHE A 105 5.47 4.07 -5.91
C PHE A 105 4.20 4.79 -6.36
N GLN A 106 4.33 5.40 -7.54
CA GLN A 106 3.27 6.16 -8.19
C GLN A 106 3.15 5.70 -9.63
N MET A 107 1.92 5.48 -10.08
CA MET A 107 1.62 5.11 -11.47
C MET A 107 0.53 5.99 -12.05
N SER A 108 0.40 5.99 -13.37
CA SER A 108 -0.60 6.76 -14.11
C SER A 108 -1.36 5.83 -15.05
N VAL A 109 -2.47 5.26 -14.55
CA VAL A 109 -3.35 4.32 -15.27
C VAL A 109 -4.80 4.80 -15.15
N PRO A 110 -5.76 4.33 -15.96
CA PRO A 110 -7.17 4.65 -15.75
C PRO A 110 -7.58 4.40 -14.29
N VAL A 111 -8.27 5.36 -13.68
CA VAL A 111 -8.64 5.30 -12.25
C VAL A 111 -9.70 4.22 -12.03
N GLU A 112 -10.50 3.98 -13.07
CA GLU A 112 -11.53 2.97 -13.18
C GLU A 112 -10.95 1.56 -13.11
N GLU A 113 -9.71 1.38 -13.58
CA GLU A 113 -9.02 0.09 -13.55
C GLU A 113 -8.31 -0.13 -12.22
N ILE A 114 -7.47 0.81 -11.77
CA ILE A 114 -6.71 0.67 -10.51
C ILE A 114 -6.50 2.03 -9.84
N ARG A 115 -6.82 2.10 -8.55
CA ARG A 115 -6.60 3.27 -7.67
C ARG A 115 -5.37 3.11 -6.78
N GLY A 116 -5.02 1.88 -6.43
CA GLY A 116 -3.82 1.52 -5.67
C GLY A 116 -3.69 0.00 -5.55
N PHE A 117 -2.52 -0.48 -5.16
CA PHE A 117 -2.27 -1.89 -4.83
C PHE A 117 -0.98 -2.03 -4.03
N SER A 118 -0.79 -3.17 -3.39
CA SER A 118 0.43 -3.54 -2.67
C SER A 118 1.05 -4.83 -3.22
N LEU A 119 2.36 -4.99 -3.02
CA LEU A 119 3.13 -6.21 -3.32
C LEU A 119 3.91 -6.61 -2.07
N ILE A 120 3.71 -7.84 -1.60
CA ILE A 120 4.19 -8.33 -0.29
C ILE A 120 5.01 -9.63 -0.44
N GLU A 121 5.17 -10.14 -1.66
CA GLU A 121 5.81 -11.43 -1.95
C GLU A 121 7.32 -11.47 -1.65
N THR A 122 7.90 -10.37 -1.18
CA THR A 122 9.33 -10.23 -0.87
C THR A 122 9.51 -9.49 0.45
N ASN A 123 10.72 -9.55 1.02
CA ASN A 123 11.07 -8.76 2.21
C ASN A 123 11.09 -7.24 1.96
N GLN A 124 10.83 -6.79 0.72
CA GLN A 124 10.73 -5.39 0.35
C GLN A 124 9.28 -5.07 -0.08
N PRO A 125 8.37 -4.83 0.88
CA PRO A 125 6.99 -4.52 0.55
C PRO A 125 6.88 -3.17 -0.18
N VAL A 126 5.90 -3.09 -1.07
CA VAL A 126 5.66 -1.92 -1.92
C VAL A 126 4.18 -1.58 -1.90
N ILE A 127 3.87 -0.28 -1.80
CA ILE A 127 2.55 0.29 -2.06
C ILE A 127 2.64 1.14 -3.33
N THR A 128 1.68 0.97 -4.23
CA THR A 128 1.53 1.81 -5.41
C THR A 128 0.24 2.59 -5.37
N ILE A 129 0.30 3.91 -5.61
CA ILE A 129 -0.87 4.78 -5.70
C ILE A 129 -1.02 5.37 -7.11
N ASN A 130 -2.27 5.52 -7.59
CA ASN A 130 -2.53 6.11 -8.89
C ASN A 130 -2.55 7.65 -8.82
N ILE A 131 -1.69 8.32 -9.59
CA ILE A 131 -1.59 9.79 -9.59
C ILE A 131 -2.77 10.49 -10.26
N LYS A 132 -3.55 9.76 -11.06
CA LYS A 132 -4.76 10.29 -11.73
C LYS A 132 -5.96 10.41 -10.79
N ASP A 133 -5.89 9.80 -9.60
CA ASP A 133 -6.92 9.94 -8.58
C ASP A 133 -6.73 11.23 -7.76
N SER A 134 -7.79 11.68 -7.10
CA SER A 134 -7.75 12.84 -6.21
C SER A 134 -6.73 12.65 -5.08
N ILE A 135 -6.11 13.74 -4.60
CA ILE A 135 -5.08 13.65 -3.55
C ILE A 135 -5.62 12.94 -2.29
N ARG A 136 -6.86 13.22 -1.91
CA ARG A 136 -7.51 12.58 -0.76
C ARG A 136 -7.71 11.09 -0.96
N ALA A 137 -8.18 10.68 -2.13
CA ALA A 137 -8.33 9.27 -2.45
C ALA A 137 -6.99 8.53 -2.55
N ARG A 138 -5.90 9.22 -2.93
CA ARG A 138 -4.55 8.68 -2.90
C ARG A 138 -4.03 8.47 -1.48
N ILE A 139 -4.34 9.39 -0.56
CA ILE A 139 -4.05 9.22 0.87
C ILE A 139 -4.84 8.01 1.40
N PHE A 140 -6.12 7.89 1.02
CA PHE A 140 -6.92 6.72 1.36
C PHE A 140 -6.30 5.43 0.82
N SER A 141 -5.97 5.34 -0.48
CA SER A 141 -5.32 4.17 -1.06
C SER A 141 -4.03 3.83 -0.33
N LEU A 142 -3.20 4.82 0.01
CA LEU A 142 -1.95 4.59 0.74
C LEU A 142 -2.17 3.86 2.07
N PHE A 143 -3.16 4.29 2.87
CA PHE A 143 -3.46 3.64 4.14
C PHE A 143 -4.23 2.33 3.98
N HIS A 144 -5.09 2.22 2.97
CA HIS A 144 -5.80 0.98 2.65
C HIS A 144 -4.82 -0.14 2.32
N GLU A 145 -3.86 0.12 1.42
CA GLU A 145 -2.82 -0.84 1.07
C GLU A 145 -1.87 -1.12 2.24
N TYR A 146 -1.61 -0.12 3.10
CA TYR A 146 -0.82 -0.35 4.31
C TYR A 146 -1.53 -1.32 5.28
N CYS A 147 -2.87 -1.21 5.43
CA CYS A 147 -3.64 -2.20 6.19
C CYS A 147 -3.52 -3.60 5.60
N HIS A 148 -3.58 -3.74 4.28
CA HIS A 148 -3.41 -5.04 3.61
C HIS A 148 -2.06 -5.69 3.90
N ILE A 149 -0.98 -4.90 3.86
CA ILE A 149 0.37 -5.37 4.23
C ILE A 149 0.39 -5.91 5.66
N LEU A 150 -0.18 -5.15 6.57
CA LEU A 150 -0.20 -5.49 8.00
C LEU A 150 -1.06 -6.72 8.31
N LEU A 151 -2.22 -6.86 7.66
CA LEU A 151 -3.09 -8.02 7.85
C LEU A 151 -2.49 -9.29 7.25
N ASN A 152 -1.78 -9.18 6.12
CA ASN A 152 -1.08 -10.31 5.53
C ASN A 152 0.01 -10.85 6.49
N ASP A 153 0.80 -9.95 7.08
CA ASP A 153 1.84 -10.30 8.06
C ASP A 153 1.27 -10.91 9.35
N ALA A 154 0.02 -10.58 9.71
CA ALA A 154 -0.68 -11.16 10.84
C ALA A 154 -1.21 -12.59 10.57
N GLY A 155 -1.08 -13.09 9.34
CA GLY A 155 -1.55 -14.42 8.96
C GLY A 155 -3.02 -14.50 8.58
N PHE A 156 -3.68 -13.36 8.29
CA PHE A 156 -5.02 -13.38 7.68
C PHE A 156 -4.89 -13.80 6.21
N CYS A 157 -5.00 -15.10 5.96
CA CYS A 157 -4.88 -15.68 4.62
C CYS A 157 -6.12 -15.45 3.74
N ASP A 158 -7.28 -15.11 4.31
CA ASP A 158 -8.49 -14.71 3.58
C ASP A 158 -8.65 -13.18 3.56
N LEU A 159 -7.81 -12.53 2.74
CA LEU A 159 -8.02 -11.12 2.38
C LEU A 159 -9.24 -10.93 1.47
N GLY A 160 -9.74 -12.01 0.85
CA GLY A 160 -10.96 -12.02 0.04
C GLY A 160 -12.22 -11.68 0.84
N ASP A 161 -12.29 -12.12 2.09
CA ASP A 161 -13.48 -11.95 2.94
C ASP A 161 -13.51 -10.58 3.66
N PHE A 162 -12.37 -9.93 3.85
CA PHE A 162 -12.33 -8.57 4.42
C PHE A 162 -12.75 -7.48 3.40
N LEU A 163 -12.77 -7.81 2.10
CA LEU A 163 -13.26 -6.93 1.03
C LEU A 163 -14.78 -6.82 0.98
N GLU A 164 -15.52 -7.69 1.68
CA GLU A 164 -16.97 -7.57 1.85
C GLU A 164 -17.37 -6.60 2.97
N ILE A 165 -16.43 -6.06 3.75
CA ILE A 165 -16.76 -4.99 4.71
C ILE A 165 -16.92 -3.70 3.90
N PRO A 166 -18.15 -3.19 3.72
CA PRO A 166 -18.35 -1.91 3.07
C PRO A 166 -17.92 -0.84 4.07
N ILE A 167 -16.64 -0.46 4.03
CA ILE A 167 -16.20 0.76 4.71
C ILE A 167 -16.55 1.93 3.79
N PHE A 168 -17.83 2.31 3.86
CA PHE A 168 -18.54 3.50 3.36
C PHE A 168 -18.04 4.18 2.08
#